data_AF-A0A935WPY1-F1
#
_entry.id   AF-A0A935WPY1-F1
#
_cell.length_a   1.000
_cell.length_b   1.000
_cell.length_c   1.000
_cell.angle_alpha   90.00
_cell.angle_beta   90.00
_cell.angle_gamma   90.00
#
_symmetry.space_group_name_H-M   'P 1'
#
loop_
_entity.id
_entity.type
_entity.pdbx_description
1 polymer ?
#
loop_
_entity_poly.entity_id
_entity_poly.type
_entity_poly.pdbx_seq_one_letter_code
_entity_poly.pdbx_strand_id
1 'polypeptide(L)' 'MHPVKHSTDKIGRVQSLQPLIASGRIRFAKKHRILLEQLRQFPKAAHDDGPDALEMAVAASRIPKPGIFFIDLW' A
#
# COMPACT_ATOMS: atom_id res chain seq x y z
N MET A 1 -0.37 5.93 -28.53
CA MET A 1 0.39 5.14 -27.55
C MET A 1 0.62 6.03 -26.34
N HIS A 2 -0.11 5.83 -25.24
CA HIS A 2 0.11 6.61 -24.03
C HIS A 2 1.38 6.11 -23.34
N PRO A 3 2.38 6.97 -23.05
CA PRO A 3 3.55 6.56 -22.30
C PRO A 3 3.10 6.17 -20.89
N VAL A 4 3.24 4.89 -20.56
CA VAL A 4 3.10 4.40 -19.19
C VAL A 4 4.22 5.04 -18.38
N LYS A 5 3.88 6.01 -17.52
CA LYS A 5 4.82 6.63 -16.57
C LYS A 5 5.38 5.54 -15.66
N HIS A 6 6.58 5.07 -15.98
CA HIS A 6 7.20 3.93 -15.31
C HIS A 6 7.95 4.34 -14.04
N SER A 7 7.77 3.53 -13.00
CA SER A 7 8.70 3.20 -11.91
C SER A 7 8.95 4.21 -10.78
N THR A 8 9.22 5.49 -11.04
CA THR A 8 9.66 6.42 -9.96
C THR A 8 8.58 6.66 -8.91
N ASP A 9 7.33 6.86 -9.36
CA ASP A 9 6.19 7.03 -8.45
C ASP A 9 5.92 5.75 -7.64
N LYS A 10 6.16 4.57 -8.23
CA LYS A 10 5.90 3.27 -7.59
C LYS A 10 6.84 3.05 -6.40
N ILE A 11 8.13 3.27 -6.61
CA ILE A 11 9.14 3.14 -5.54
C ILE A 11 8.84 4.12 -4.42
N GLY A 12 8.53 5.39 -4.74
CA GLY A 12 8.19 6.41 -3.74
C GLY A 12 6.94 6.07 -2.93
N ARG A 13 5.90 5.52 -3.59
CA ARG A 13 4.67 5.09 -2.91
C ARG A 13 4.90 3.93 -1.95
N VAL A 14 5.63 2.89 -2.37
CA VAL A 14 5.97 1.76 -1.48
C VAL A 14 6.88 2.21 -0.33
N GLN A 15 7.85 3.10 -0.59
CA GLN A 15 8.71 3.68 0.46
C GLN A 15 7.91 4.50 1.49
N SER A 16 6.79 5.11 1.08
CA SER A 16 5.90 5.86 1.99
C SER A 16 5.28 4.99 3.10
N LEU A 17 5.35 3.66 2.98
CA LEU A 17 4.91 2.71 3.99
C LEU A 17 5.88 2.61 5.18
N GLN A 18 7.17 2.93 5.00
CA GLN A 18 8.19 2.86 6.05
C GLN A 18 7.80 3.60 7.34
N PRO A 19 7.35 4.87 7.32
CA PRO A 19 6.94 5.57 8.54
C PRO A 19 5.70 4.94 9.20
N LEU A 20 4.80 4.30 8.43
CA LEU A 20 3.62 3.62 8.98
C LEU A 20 3.98 2.31 9.67
N ILE A 21 4.96 1.59 9.12
CA ILE A 21 5.51 0.37 9.73
C ILE A 21 6.29 0.74 11.00
N ALA A 22 7.16 1.76 10.92
CA ALA A 22 7.95 2.23 12.05
C ALA A 22 7.10 2.76 13.21
N SER A 23 5.98 3.44 12.90
CA SER A 23 5.02 3.91 13.91
C SER A 23 4.05 2.82 14.40
N GLY A 24 4.15 1.59 13.90
CA GLY A 24 3.28 0.49 14.30
C GLY A 24 1.84 0.57 13.78
N ARG A 25 1.53 1.49 12.86
CA ARG A 25 0.21 1.58 12.19
C ARG A 25 -0.02 0.41 11.23
N ILE A 26 1.06 -0.13 10.65
CA ILE A 26 1.03 -1.37 9.88
C ILE A 26 1.76 -2.44 10.68
N ARG A 27 1.06 -3.53 11.00
CA ARG A 27 1.61 -4.66 11.74
C ARG A 27 1.50 -5.93 10.90
N PHE A 28 2.60 -6.65 10.78
CA PHE A 28 2.63 -7.91 10.05
C PHE A 28 2.55 -9.09 11.02
N ALA A 29 1.78 -10.11 10.63
CA ALA A 29 1.80 -11.38 11.33
C ALA A 29 3.04 -12.19 10.92
N LYS A 30 3.61 -13.00 11.84
CA LYS A 30 4.79 -13.85 11.57
C LYS A 30 4.58 -14.85 10.42
N LYS A 31 3.33 -15.13 10.05
CA LYS A 31 2.95 -15.99 8.92
C LYS A 31 3.19 -15.35 7.55
N HIS A 32 3.29 -14.01 7.45
CA HIS A 32 3.49 -13.29 6.18
C HIS A 32 4.96 -13.31 5.73
N ARG A 33 5.58 -14.50 5.67
CA ARG A 33 7.01 -14.65 5.38
C ARG A 33 7.41 -14.08 4.02
N ILE A 34 6.65 -14.41 2.98
CA ILE A 34 6.89 -13.98 1.60
C ILE A 34 6.77 -12.46 1.47
N LEU A 35 5.70 -11.85 1.99
CA LEU A 35 5.52 -10.39 1.98
C LEU A 35 6.66 -9.67 2.70
N LEU A 36 7.08 -10.18 3.86
CA LEU A 36 8.18 -9.60 4.63
C LEU A 36 9.53 -9.72 3.91
N GLU A 37 9.74 -10.78 3.14
CA GLU A 37 10.93 -10.95 2.31
C GLU A 37 10.93 -9.99 1.12
N GLN A 38 9.81 -9.89 0.41
CA GLN A 38 9.60 -8.94 -0.68
C GLN A 38 9.83 -7.49 -0.23
N LEU A 39 9.29 -7.09 0.94
CA LEU A 39 9.49 -5.76 1.51
C LEU A 39 10.95 -5.48 1.91
N ARG A 40 11.70 -6.51 2.35
CA ARG A 40 13.12 -6.37 2.69
C ARG A 40 14.03 -6.27 1.46
N GLN A 41 13.66 -6.95 0.37
CA GLN A 41 14.43 -6.97 -0.87
C GLN A 41 14.06 -5.82 -1.81
N PHE A 42 12.97 -5.08 -1.52
CA PHE A 42 12.53 -3.95 -2.33
C PHE A 42 13.61 -2.86 -2.46
N PRO A 43 13.82 -2.28 -3.66
CA PRO A 43 13.08 -2.46 -4.92
C PRO A 43 13.58 -3.61 -5.80
N LYS A 44 14.57 -4.39 -5.34
CA LYS A 44 15.25 -5.45 -6.13
C LYS A 44 14.62 -6.84 -5.95
N ALA A 45 13.45 -6.94 -5.31
CA ALA A 45 12.77 -8.21 -5.11
C ALA A 45 12.34 -8.80 -6.45
N ALA A 46 12.33 -10.14 -6.57
CA ALA A 46 11.85 -10.83 -7.76
C ALA A 46 10.35 -10.62 -8.04
N HIS A 47 9.59 -10.29 -6.99
CA HIS A 47 8.16 -10.01 -7.02
C HIS A 47 7.85 -8.74 -6.23
N ASP A 48 7.13 -7.79 -6.83
CA ASP A 48 6.71 -6.51 -6.24
C ASP A 48 5.20 -6.44 -5.95
N ASP A 49 4.45 -7.49 -6.31
CA ASP A 49 2.99 -7.57 -6.14
C ASP A 49 2.54 -7.39 -4.68
N GLY A 50 3.27 -7.97 -3.73
CA GLY A 50 2.96 -7.88 -2.29
C GLY A 50 3.10 -6.46 -1.74
N PRO A 51 4.28 -5.82 -1.90
CA PRO A 51 4.48 -4.40 -1.59
C PRO A 51 3.47 -3.47 -2.25
N ASP A 52 3.12 -3.71 -3.52
CA ASP A 52 2.11 -2.91 -4.24
C ASP A 52 0.71 -3.06 -3.69
N ALA A 53 0.27 -4.30 -3.45
CA ALA A 53 -1.05 -4.56 -2.89
C ALA A 53 -1.19 -3.92 -1.49
N LEU A 54 -0.11 -3.93 -0.70
CA LEU A 54 -0.07 -3.25 0.60
C LEU A 54 -0.21 -1.73 0.45
N GLU A 55 0.48 -1.13 -0.52
CA GLU A 55 0.38 0.30 -0.82
C GLU A 55 -1.04 0.68 -1.21
N MET A 56 -1.66 -0.08 -2.12
CA MET A 56 -3.05 0.13 -2.53
C MET A 56 -4.04 0.00 -1.37
N ALA A 57 -3.85 -0.98 -0.50
CA ALA A 57 -4.71 -1.17 0.68
C ALA A 57 -4.60 0.03 1.65
N VAL A 58 -3.39 0.57 1.84
CA VAL A 58 -3.15 1.75 2.67
C VAL A 58 -3.70 3.02 2.00
N ALA A 59 -3.59 3.15 0.69
CA ALA A 59 -4.21 4.23 -0.06
C ALA A 59 -5.73 4.19 0.10
N ALA A 60 -6.35 3.01 -0.07
CA ALA A 60 -7.79 2.83 0.08
C ALA A 60 -8.30 3.13 1.50
N SER A 61 -7.53 2.82 2.54
CA SER A 61 -7.92 3.15 3.92
C SER A 61 -7.87 4.64 4.25
N ARG A 62 -7.11 5.43 3.46
CA ARG A 62 -7.01 6.89 3.57
C ARG A 62 -8.11 7.62 2.82
N ILE A 63 -8.82 6.96 1.89
CA ILE A 63 -9.96 7.54 1.20
C ILE A 63 -11.11 7.59 2.19
N PRO A 64 -11.56 8.77 2.66
CA PRO A 64 -12.76 8.84 3.48
C PRO A 64 -13.90 8.29 2.64
N LYS A 65 -14.64 7.30 3.16
CA LYS A 65 -15.87 6.85 2.51
C LYS A 65 -16.75 8.09 2.35
N PRO A 66 -17.13 8.51 1.13
CA PRO A 66 -18.18 9.50 1.00
C PRO A 66 -19.37 8.92 1.75
N GLY A 67 -19.81 9.65 2.78
CA GLY A 67 -20.83 9.16 3.70
C GLY A 67 -21.98 8.60 2.89
N ILE A 68 -22.40 7.39 3.25
CA ILE A 68 -23.79 7.01 3.04
C ILE A 68 -24.57 8.04 3.86
N PHE A 69 -24.84 9.19 3.25
CA PHE A 69 -25.86 10.13 3.68
C PHE A 69 -27.16 9.38 3.44
N PHE A 70 -27.52 8.56 4.43
CA PHE A 70 -28.89 8.17 4.67
C PHE A 70 -29.71 9.45 4.59
N ILE A 71 -30.46 9.60 3.51
CA ILE A 71 -31.63 10.46 3.46
C ILE A 71 -32.69 9.85 4.38
N ASP A 72 -32.41 9.89 5.68
CA ASP A 72 -33.43 9.89 6.73
C ASP A 72 -33.81 11.35 6.96
N LEU A 73 -34.61 11.92 6.06
CA LEU A 73 -35.45 13.08 6.38
C LEU A 73 -36.49 13.24 5.26
N TRP A 74 -37.70 12.77 5.57
CA TRP A 74 -38.98 12.84 4.82
C TRP A 74 -39.21 11.83 3.68
#